data_AF-A0A132MYY3-F1
#
_entry.id   AF-A0A132MYY3-F1
#
_cell.length_a   1.000
_cell.length_b   1.000
_cell.length_c   1.000
_cell.angle_alpha   90.00
_cell.angle_beta   90.00
_cell.angle_gamma   90.00
#
_symmetry.space_group_name_H-M   'P 1'
#
loop_
_entity.id
_entity.type
_entity.pdbx_description
1 polymer ?
#
loop_
_entity_poly.entity_id
_entity_poly.type
_entity_poly.pdbx_seq_one_letter_code
_entity_poly.pdbx_strand_id
1 'polypeptide(L)'
;MIDFPDFYHEWADAHVFFHPLGQPRTGEDPLAEQTAQWWQRLVHETPNGELLVRNSLFDALTRGTRLHLLHVTHALEQINEHGVLYPSGGCLVGSVYCSPLTSEGDGYRMHNLGEYVLTKEAPAFVKKIGNLAGPPTPLIVEINLPPDAYRGLAGIDYLRLGEIHLQIFLHLEYLLSKAERHRLRETIVSRVKNSTAFLALSTAISHDQADVPAETFLRVLDETIGRLPILGYLYFETLAEYLMLHSTTERTQRLKDAGEMNNWLYKEMLFAAFPGMAGRFDLTKFRPSPKGLACLLRQVDDTLDPDHAMRYLVERLCFLVHARLFSPYASPDDWHRTRWEFDELRKRVAPLIGHLIHRELRTFGRYPDFYFYFDQYKALQAWNYWNHMDIVTPFNGTIPKGEVGINPAYPNLDYRIFRAELTGPGVLRPVEPLDLTIAPRLVDIKYTLMRNNRWNPESAMNHGAGIPGQRPAGERPASAGLDS
;
A
#
# COMPACT_ATOMS: atom_id res chain seq x y z
N MET A 1 5.35 -22.10 -25.35
CA MET A 1 4.79 -22.02 -24.00
C MET A 1 5.79 -21.26 -23.17
N ILE A 2 5.49 -20.03 -22.76
CA ILE A 2 6.30 -19.33 -21.76
C ILE A 2 5.92 -19.99 -20.44
N ASP A 3 6.86 -20.66 -19.81
CA ASP A 3 6.70 -21.25 -18.48
C ASP A 3 6.56 -20.08 -17.50
N PHE A 4 5.34 -19.81 -17.05
CA PHE A 4 5.11 -18.81 -16.02
C PHE A 4 5.54 -19.45 -14.70
N PRO A 5 6.56 -18.91 -14.00
CA PRO A 5 6.95 -19.48 -12.74
C PRO A 5 5.76 -19.45 -11.78
N ASP A 6 5.47 -20.63 -11.21
CA ASP A 6 4.43 -20.85 -10.22
C ASP A 6 4.84 -20.15 -8.91
N PHE A 7 4.20 -19.00 -8.63
CA PHE A 7 4.37 -18.27 -7.37
C PHE A 7 3.14 -18.41 -6.47
N TYR A 8 2.37 -19.49 -6.60
CA TYR A 8 1.12 -19.67 -5.85
C TYR A 8 1.36 -19.69 -4.34
N HIS A 9 2.49 -20.25 -3.89
CA HIS A 9 2.85 -20.27 -2.47
C HIS A 9 3.09 -18.87 -1.91
N GLU A 10 3.86 -18.03 -2.61
CA GLU A 10 4.15 -16.67 -2.18
C GLU A 10 2.89 -15.80 -2.16
N TRP A 11 1.98 -15.99 -3.13
CA TRP A 11 0.69 -15.32 -3.11
C TRP A 11 -0.21 -15.83 -1.98
N ALA A 12 -0.23 -17.13 -1.69
CA ALA A 12 -0.95 -17.66 -0.54
C ALA A 12 -0.42 -17.09 0.78
N ASP A 13 0.90 -17.00 0.93
CA ASP A 13 1.55 -16.42 2.12
C ASP A 13 1.25 -14.92 2.27
N ALA A 14 1.10 -14.19 1.16
CA ALA A 14 0.72 -12.79 1.15
C ALA A 14 -0.77 -12.54 1.46
N HIS A 15 -1.62 -13.58 1.43
CA HIS A 15 -3.02 -13.48 1.79
C HIS A 15 -3.29 -13.88 3.24
N VAL A 16 -4.26 -13.20 3.86
CA VAL A 16 -4.77 -13.48 5.19
C VAL A 16 -6.22 -13.91 5.07
N PHE A 17 -6.52 -15.15 5.47
CA PHE A 17 -7.86 -15.73 5.38
C PHE A 17 -8.58 -15.63 6.73
N PHE A 18 -9.78 -15.04 6.77
CA PHE A 18 -10.53 -14.72 8.01
C PHE A 18 -11.71 -15.67 8.32
N HIS A 19 -11.67 -16.92 7.84
CA HIS A 19 -12.67 -17.97 8.12
C HIS A 19 -11.97 -19.35 8.23
N PRO A 20 -12.61 -20.42 8.78
CA PRO A 20 -11.95 -21.57 9.39
C PRO A 20 -11.40 -22.59 8.39
N LEU A 21 -10.76 -22.13 7.32
CA LEU A 21 -9.66 -22.91 6.76
C LEU A 21 -8.57 -22.82 7.83
N GLY A 22 -8.36 -23.93 8.53
CA GLY A 22 -7.69 -24.00 9.83
C GLY A 22 -6.45 -23.14 9.95
N GLN A 23 -6.17 -22.71 11.19
CA GLN A 23 -4.91 -22.08 11.56
C GLN A 23 -3.76 -22.77 10.81
N PRO A 24 -2.84 -22.00 10.18
CA PRO A 24 -1.68 -22.56 9.52
C PRO A 24 -1.07 -23.62 10.42
N ARG A 25 -0.83 -24.82 9.87
CA ARG A 25 -0.33 -25.96 10.63
C ARG A 25 0.88 -25.50 11.46
N THR A 26 0.67 -25.49 12.77
CA THR A 26 1.71 -25.38 13.79
C THR A 26 2.67 -26.54 13.58
N GLY A 27 3.83 -26.27 13.01
CA GLY A 27 4.82 -27.30 12.74
C GLY A 27 6.16 -26.75 12.30
N GLU A 28 6.16 -25.66 11.52
CA GLU A 28 7.42 -25.16 10.97
C GLU A 28 7.62 -23.63 11.08
N ASP A 29 6.60 -22.77 11.26
CA ASP A 29 6.85 -21.32 11.40
C ASP A 29 7.51 -20.96 12.75
N PRO A 30 8.76 -20.44 12.76
CA PRO A 30 9.46 -20.05 14.00
C PRO A 30 8.75 -18.95 14.80
N LEU A 31 7.83 -18.20 14.18
CA LEU A 31 7.07 -17.13 14.81
C LEU A 31 5.60 -17.50 15.07
N ALA A 32 5.22 -18.78 14.91
CA ALA A 32 3.83 -19.22 15.09
C ALA A 32 3.27 -18.84 16.47
N GLU A 33 4.04 -19.11 17.53
CA GLU A 33 3.62 -18.80 18.90
C GLU A 33 3.49 -17.29 19.13
N GLN A 34 4.49 -16.50 18.71
CA GLN A 34 4.43 -15.03 18.80
C GLN A 34 3.26 -14.46 17.99
N THR A 35 2.96 -15.05 16.82
CA THR A 35 1.82 -14.67 15.98
C THR A 35 0.50 -14.93 16.70
N ALA A 36 0.36 -16.09 17.35
CA ALA A 36 -0.83 -16.43 18.13
C ALA A 36 -0.99 -15.51 19.36
N GLN A 37 0.11 -15.20 20.06
CA GLN A 37 0.11 -14.27 21.20
C GLN A 37 -0.30 -12.86 20.76
N TRP A 38 0.25 -12.35 19.65
CA TRP A 38 -0.19 -11.07 19.09
C TRP A 38 -1.66 -11.09 18.72
N TRP A 39 -2.14 -12.14 18.04
CA TRP A 39 -3.55 -12.24 17.70
C TRP A 39 -4.45 -12.20 18.94
N GLN A 40 -4.09 -12.95 19.99
CA GLN A 40 -4.82 -12.94 21.26
C GLN A 40 -4.85 -11.54 21.88
N ARG A 41 -3.69 -10.87 21.98
CA ARG A 41 -3.58 -9.52 22.54
C ARG A 41 -4.41 -8.51 21.74
N LEU A 42 -4.31 -8.52 20.41
CA LEU A 42 -5.02 -7.58 19.56
C LEU A 42 -6.54 -7.74 19.65
N VAL A 43 -7.03 -8.98 19.64
CA VAL A 43 -8.47 -9.26 19.64
C VAL A 43 -9.10 -9.10 21.03
N HIS A 44 -8.40 -9.53 22.08
CA HIS A 44 -9.00 -9.67 23.42
C HIS A 44 -8.54 -8.63 24.44
N GLU A 45 -7.42 -7.95 24.21
CA GLU A 45 -6.84 -7.01 25.19
C GLU A 45 -6.93 -5.54 24.74
N THR A 46 -7.57 -5.26 23.60
CA THR A 46 -7.78 -3.89 23.09
C THR A 46 -9.25 -3.49 23.09
N PRO A 47 -9.58 -2.22 23.37
CA PRO A 47 -10.96 -1.72 23.39
C PRO A 47 -11.78 -2.06 22.13
N ASN A 48 -11.15 -2.05 20.96
CA ASN A 48 -11.83 -2.25 19.67
C ASN A 48 -11.41 -3.56 18.98
N GLY A 49 -10.75 -4.49 19.70
CA GLY A 49 -10.19 -5.72 19.16
C GLY A 49 -11.18 -6.67 18.50
N GLU A 50 -12.44 -6.66 18.95
CA GLU A 50 -13.50 -7.48 18.35
C GLU A 50 -13.75 -7.16 16.87
N LEU A 51 -13.47 -5.92 16.44
CA LEU A 51 -13.63 -5.47 15.06
C LEU A 51 -12.61 -6.13 14.11
N LEU A 52 -11.54 -6.74 14.63
CA LEU A 52 -10.62 -7.54 13.81
C LEU A 52 -11.24 -8.87 13.35
N VAL A 53 -12.27 -9.34 14.05
CA VAL A 53 -12.93 -10.62 13.77
C VAL A 53 -14.34 -10.41 13.23
N ARG A 54 -15.04 -9.36 13.69
CA ARG A 54 -16.43 -9.08 13.33
C ARG A 54 -16.60 -7.59 13.06
N ASN A 55 -16.80 -7.23 11.80
CA ASN A 55 -16.97 -5.84 11.38
C ASN A 55 -17.91 -5.75 10.17
N SER A 56 -18.35 -4.53 9.89
CA SER A 56 -19.30 -4.24 8.81
C SER A 56 -18.72 -4.48 7.41
N LEU A 57 -17.39 -4.41 7.24
CA LEU A 57 -16.72 -4.80 6.00
C LEU A 57 -16.89 -6.29 5.73
N PHE A 58 -16.62 -7.14 6.71
CA PHE A 58 -16.77 -8.60 6.59
C PHE A 58 -18.21 -8.98 6.35
N ASP A 59 -19.14 -8.33 7.05
CA ASP A 59 -20.57 -8.45 6.79
C ASP A 59 -20.89 -8.06 5.34
N ALA A 60 -20.40 -6.93 4.85
CA ALA A 60 -20.66 -6.48 3.49
C ALA A 60 -20.13 -7.48 2.44
N LEU A 61 -18.97 -8.07 2.66
CA LEU A 61 -18.34 -9.00 1.70
C LEU A 61 -18.94 -10.41 1.73
N THR A 62 -19.51 -10.84 2.85
CA THR A 62 -20.03 -12.21 3.01
C THR A 62 -21.56 -12.29 2.87
N ARG A 63 -22.28 -11.17 3.03
CA ARG A 63 -23.74 -11.17 2.99
C ARG A 63 -24.26 -11.16 1.55
N GLY A 64 -24.97 -12.24 1.21
CA GLY A 64 -25.76 -12.33 -0.02
C GLY A 64 -24.93 -12.48 -1.29
N THR A 65 -25.58 -12.25 -2.43
CA THR A 65 -24.99 -12.43 -3.76
C THR A 65 -24.70 -11.11 -4.45
N ARG A 66 -25.03 -9.97 -3.85
CA ARG A 66 -24.83 -8.64 -4.44
C ARG A 66 -24.03 -7.75 -3.51
N LEU A 67 -22.94 -7.20 -4.04
CA LEU A 67 -22.08 -6.25 -3.34
C LEU A 67 -22.28 -4.85 -3.91
N HIS A 68 -22.21 -3.84 -3.04
CA HIS A 68 -22.20 -2.44 -3.44
C HIS A 68 -20.92 -1.81 -2.90
N LEU A 69 -20.15 -1.21 -3.81
CA LEU A 69 -18.84 -0.65 -3.51
C LEU A 69 -18.77 0.80 -3.99
N LEU A 70 -18.13 1.65 -3.20
CA LEU A 70 -17.84 3.04 -3.56
C LEU A 70 -16.44 3.14 -4.15
N HIS A 71 -16.35 3.61 -5.38
CA HIS A 71 -15.12 4.11 -6.00
C HIS A 71 -15.17 5.64 -6.09
N VAL A 72 -14.08 6.34 -5.78
CA VAL A 72 -14.00 7.80 -5.87
C VAL A 72 -12.98 8.19 -6.92
N THR A 73 -13.39 8.98 -7.91
CA THR A 73 -12.52 9.46 -8.99
C THR A 73 -12.66 10.96 -9.20
N HIS A 74 -11.63 11.61 -9.73
CA HIS A 74 -11.63 13.01 -10.18
C HIS A 74 -11.55 13.11 -11.72
N ALA A 75 -11.47 11.96 -12.38
CA ALA A 75 -11.18 11.80 -13.80
C ALA A 75 -12.33 11.11 -14.53
N LEU A 76 -13.58 11.36 -14.10
CA LEU A 76 -14.76 10.72 -14.69
C LEU A 76 -14.87 11.02 -16.18
N GLU A 77 -14.58 12.26 -16.61
CA GLU A 77 -14.62 12.63 -18.03
C GLU A 77 -13.68 11.77 -18.87
N GLN A 78 -12.42 11.60 -18.44
CA GLN A 78 -11.45 10.77 -19.14
C GLN A 78 -11.83 9.27 -19.12
N ILE A 79 -12.42 8.80 -18.01
CA ILE A 79 -12.91 7.42 -17.91
C ILE A 79 -14.06 7.19 -18.90
N ASN A 80 -14.98 8.15 -19.02
CA ASN A 80 -16.10 8.09 -19.97
C ASN A 80 -15.62 8.15 -21.42
N GLU A 81 -14.65 9.01 -21.75
CA GLU A 81 -14.05 9.07 -23.09
C GLU A 81 -13.42 7.75 -23.52
N HIS A 82 -12.80 7.02 -22.59
CA HIS A 82 -12.17 5.74 -22.85
C HIS A 82 -13.12 4.54 -22.71
N GLY A 83 -14.23 4.68 -22.00
CA GLY A 83 -15.17 3.59 -21.68
C GLY A 83 -14.59 2.52 -20.74
N VAL A 84 -13.49 2.83 -20.04
CA VAL A 84 -12.74 1.84 -19.24
C VAL A 84 -12.34 2.40 -17.88
N LEU A 85 -12.72 1.69 -16.82
CA LEU A 85 -12.23 1.87 -15.46
C LEU A 85 -11.01 0.95 -15.23
N TYR A 86 -9.83 1.56 -15.16
CA TYR A 86 -8.59 0.82 -14.94
C TYR A 86 -8.26 0.66 -13.45
N PRO A 87 -7.77 -0.52 -13.02
CA PRO A 87 -7.14 -0.68 -11.70
C PRO A 87 -5.88 0.18 -11.57
N SER A 88 -5.49 0.43 -10.32
CA SER A 88 -4.24 1.15 -10.01
C SER A 88 -3.31 0.29 -9.16
N GLY A 89 -2.00 0.47 -9.35
CA GLY A 89 -1.00 -0.14 -8.48
C GLY A 89 -1.04 0.49 -7.09
N GLY A 90 -0.90 -0.32 -6.03
CA GLY A 90 -1.04 0.15 -4.65
C GLY A 90 -1.03 -1.00 -3.64
N CYS A 91 -1.55 -0.75 -2.44
CA CYS A 91 -1.65 -1.75 -1.37
C CYS A 91 -2.55 -2.95 -1.75
N LEU A 92 -3.45 -2.78 -2.72
CA LEU A 92 -4.30 -3.86 -3.26
C LEU A 92 -3.85 -4.33 -4.67
N VAL A 93 -2.58 -4.15 -5.00
CA VAL A 93 -1.87 -4.94 -6.05
C VAL A 93 -2.57 -4.97 -7.42
N GLY A 94 -3.16 -3.85 -7.85
CA GLY A 94 -3.82 -3.77 -9.15
C GLY A 94 -5.28 -4.20 -9.16
N SER A 95 -5.98 -4.06 -8.03
CA SER A 95 -7.44 -4.05 -8.01
C SER A 95 -8.00 -2.66 -8.35
N VAL A 96 -9.30 -2.58 -8.66
CA VAL A 96 -10.04 -1.32 -8.61
C VAL A 96 -10.30 -1.00 -7.14
N TYR A 97 -9.73 0.08 -6.63
CA TYR A 97 -9.84 0.46 -5.22
C TYR A 97 -11.24 0.99 -4.91
N CYS A 98 -11.85 0.44 -3.86
CA CYS A 98 -13.19 0.76 -3.40
C CYS A 98 -13.26 0.74 -1.86
N SER A 99 -14.43 1.13 -1.35
CA SER A 99 -14.85 0.93 0.05
C SER A 99 -16.27 0.37 0.09
N PRO A 100 -16.67 -0.37 1.13
CA PRO A 100 -17.99 -1.00 1.15
C PRO A 100 -19.11 0.02 1.34
N LEU A 101 -20.27 -0.28 0.74
CA LEU A 101 -21.52 0.45 0.91
C LEU A 101 -22.54 -0.44 1.60
N THR A 102 -23.23 0.10 2.60
CA THR A 102 -24.36 -0.57 3.26
C THR A 102 -25.66 0.03 2.77
N SER A 103 -26.63 -0.79 2.33
CA SER A 103 -27.95 -0.30 1.93
C SER A 103 -28.66 0.39 3.09
N GLU A 104 -29.17 1.60 2.86
CA GLU A 104 -29.90 2.39 3.83
C GLU A 104 -31.05 3.14 3.13
N GLY A 105 -32.29 2.71 3.38
CA GLY A 105 -33.47 3.25 2.70
C GLY A 105 -33.39 3.06 1.18
N ASP A 106 -33.46 4.17 0.44
CA ASP A 106 -33.35 4.23 -1.02
C ASP A 106 -31.93 4.58 -1.53
N GLY A 107 -30.93 4.54 -0.63
CA GLY A 107 -29.54 4.81 -0.97
C GLY A 107 -28.57 3.93 -0.19
N TYR A 108 -27.35 4.43 -0.05
CA TYR A 108 -26.25 3.71 0.57
C TYR A 108 -25.53 4.57 1.59
N ARG A 109 -25.31 3.99 2.77
CA ARG A 109 -24.37 4.49 3.77
C ARG A 109 -22.95 4.14 3.35
N MET A 110 -22.07 5.13 3.37
CA MET A 110 -20.65 4.91 3.16
C MET A 110 -20.00 4.34 4.42
N HIS A 111 -19.07 3.42 4.24
CA HIS A 111 -18.08 3.12 5.26
C HIS A 111 -17.26 4.39 5.59
N ASN A 112 -16.87 4.62 6.84
CA ASN A 112 -16.23 5.86 7.28
C ASN A 112 -14.92 6.18 6.53
N LEU A 113 -14.22 5.15 6.03
CA LEU A 113 -13.09 5.33 5.11
C LEU A 113 -13.52 5.97 3.79
N GLY A 114 -14.55 5.43 3.15
CA GLY A 114 -15.08 5.94 1.88
C GLY A 114 -15.61 7.37 2.02
N GLU A 115 -16.30 7.65 3.13
CA GLU A 115 -16.74 8.99 3.49
C GLU A 115 -15.55 9.96 3.61
N TYR A 116 -14.48 9.57 4.33
CA TYR A 116 -13.29 10.40 4.46
C TYR A 116 -12.63 10.66 3.11
N VAL A 117 -12.50 9.63 2.27
CA VAL A 117 -11.89 9.75 0.94
C VAL A 117 -12.69 10.73 0.08
N LEU A 118 -14.01 10.60 0.05
CA LEU A 118 -14.88 11.45 -0.76
C LEU A 118 -14.93 12.90 -0.26
N THR A 119 -15.00 13.11 1.06
CA THR A 119 -15.31 14.43 1.65
C THR A 119 -14.08 15.22 2.11
N LYS A 120 -12.93 14.57 2.31
CA LYS A 120 -11.69 15.20 2.80
C LYS A 120 -10.53 14.98 1.84
N GLU A 121 -10.17 13.72 1.58
CA GLU A 121 -8.93 13.40 0.86
C GLU A 121 -8.97 13.83 -0.61
N ALA A 122 -10.00 13.41 -1.35
CA ALA A 122 -10.12 13.75 -2.76
C ALA A 122 -10.31 15.26 -2.99
N PRO A 123 -11.12 16.00 -2.21
CA PRO A 123 -11.19 17.46 -2.33
C PRO A 123 -9.85 18.16 -2.06
N ALA A 124 -9.12 17.74 -1.02
CA ALA A 124 -7.80 18.31 -0.72
C ALA A 124 -6.79 18.07 -1.85
N PHE A 125 -6.88 16.90 -2.49
CA PHE A 125 -6.07 16.58 -3.65
C PHE A 125 -6.39 17.45 -4.87
N VAL A 126 -7.67 17.54 -5.25
CA VAL A 126 -8.12 18.34 -6.40
C VAL A 126 -7.70 19.81 -6.22
N LYS A 127 -7.84 20.36 -5.01
CA LYS A 127 -7.36 21.71 -4.68
C LYS A 127 -5.85 21.91 -4.92
N LYS A 128 -5.04 20.87 -4.70
CA LYS A 128 -3.58 20.92 -4.88
C LYS A 128 -3.16 20.84 -6.34
N ILE A 129 -3.91 20.12 -7.18
CA ILE A 129 -3.67 20.02 -8.63
C ILE A 129 -4.26 21.21 -9.40
N GLY A 130 -5.26 21.90 -8.84
CA GLY A 130 -5.87 23.10 -9.43
C GLY A 130 -6.86 22.76 -10.54
N ASN A 131 -7.10 23.71 -11.46
CA ASN A 131 -8.16 23.68 -12.50
C ASN A 131 -8.04 22.54 -13.54
N LEU A 132 -7.11 21.61 -13.36
CA LEU A 132 -6.83 20.51 -14.28
C LEU A 132 -7.51 19.20 -13.87
N ALA A 133 -8.11 19.17 -12.68
CA ALA A 133 -8.84 18.03 -12.13
C ALA A 133 -10.33 18.35 -12.04
N GLY A 134 -11.18 17.41 -12.46
CA GLY A 134 -12.61 17.47 -12.22
C GLY A 134 -12.94 17.35 -10.72
N PRO A 135 -14.18 17.66 -10.31
CA PRO A 135 -14.60 17.47 -8.92
C PRO A 135 -14.54 15.98 -8.54
N PRO A 136 -14.25 15.66 -7.26
CA PRO A 136 -14.40 14.29 -6.76
C PRO A 136 -15.81 13.77 -7.03
N THR A 137 -15.88 12.65 -7.73
CA THR A 137 -17.10 12.03 -8.22
C THR A 137 -17.20 10.62 -7.64
N PRO A 138 -18.25 10.33 -6.85
CA PRO A 138 -18.47 8.99 -6.32
C PRO A 138 -19.15 8.12 -7.38
N LEU A 139 -18.64 6.91 -7.55
CA LEU A 139 -19.22 5.85 -8.37
C LEU A 139 -19.67 4.71 -7.45
N ILE A 140 -20.89 4.23 -7.65
CA ILE A 140 -21.38 2.99 -7.03
C ILE A 140 -21.14 1.87 -8.04
N VAL A 141 -20.31 0.91 -7.65
CA VAL A 141 -20.11 -0.34 -8.40
C VAL A 141 -20.94 -1.43 -7.72
N GLU A 142 -21.98 -1.88 -8.41
CA GLU A 142 -22.78 -3.04 -8.01
C GLU A 142 -22.17 -4.29 -8.65
N ILE A 143 -21.89 -5.32 -7.87
CA ILE A 143 -21.34 -6.60 -8.35
C ILE A 143 -22.32 -7.71 -7.98
N ASN A 144 -22.73 -8.50 -8.96
CA ASN A 144 -23.42 -9.76 -8.70
C ASN A 144 -22.36 -10.86 -8.61
N LEU A 145 -22.14 -11.36 -7.39
CA LEU A 145 -21.15 -12.40 -7.10
C LEU A 145 -21.52 -13.71 -7.81
N PRO A 146 -20.66 -14.22 -8.71
CA PRO A 146 -20.87 -15.50 -9.38
C PRO A 146 -21.11 -16.63 -8.37
N PRO A 147 -21.93 -17.66 -8.69
CA PRO A 147 -22.20 -18.76 -7.77
C PRO A 147 -20.94 -19.40 -7.19
N ASP A 148 -19.94 -19.62 -8.05
CA ASP A 148 -18.68 -20.29 -7.74
C ASP A 148 -17.63 -19.38 -7.08
N ALA A 149 -17.92 -18.08 -6.92
CA ALA A 149 -17.02 -17.14 -6.25
C ALA A 149 -16.69 -17.60 -4.82
N TYR A 150 -15.43 -17.47 -4.43
CA TYR A 150 -14.99 -17.75 -3.07
C TYR A 150 -15.75 -16.90 -2.07
N ARG A 151 -16.46 -17.58 -1.15
CA ARG A 151 -17.31 -16.94 -0.14
C ARG A 151 -16.60 -16.61 1.16
N GLY A 152 -15.35 -17.06 1.30
CA GLY A 152 -14.54 -16.70 2.45
C GLY A 152 -13.96 -15.30 2.29
N LEU A 153 -13.30 -14.84 3.36
CA LEU A 153 -12.65 -13.54 3.41
C LEU A 153 -11.15 -13.72 3.14
N ALA A 154 -10.67 -13.18 2.02
CA ALA A 154 -9.25 -13.18 1.66
C ALA A 154 -8.71 -11.75 1.56
N GLY A 155 -7.97 -11.33 2.58
CA GLY A 155 -7.25 -10.06 2.60
C GLY A 155 -5.85 -10.21 2.03
N ILE A 156 -5.29 -9.15 1.45
CA ILE A 156 -3.89 -9.10 1.01
C ILE A 156 -3.06 -8.23 1.97
N ASP A 157 -2.01 -8.82 2.56
CA ASP A 157 -1.04 -8.12 3.39
C ASP A 157 0.11 -7.64 2.49
N TYR A 158 0.05 -6.37 2.07
CA TYR A 158 1.05 -5.82 1.16
C TYR A 158 2.46 -5.74 1.78
N LEU A 159 2.58 -5.86 3.11
CA LEU A 159 3.87 -5.91 3.81
C LEU A 159 4.58 -7.25 3.57
N ARG A 160 3.86 -8.28 3.12
CA ARG A 160 4.39 -9.61 2.75
C ARG A 160 4.85 -9.73 1.30
N LEU A 161 4.65 -8.70 0.47
CA LEU A 161 4.99 -8.74 -0.96
C LEU A 161 6.51 -8.76 -1.24
N GLY A 162 7.35 -8.72 -0.22
CA GLY A 162 8.80 -8.68 -0.36
C GLY A 162 9.33 -9.85 -1.19
N GLU A 163 8.92 -11.08 -0.87
CA GLU A 163 9.38 -12.26 -1.62
C GLU A 163 8.90 -12.22 -3.08
N ILE A 164 7.63 -11.90 -3.30
CA ILE A 164 7.04 -11.72 -4.64
C ILE A 164 7.83 -10.70 -5.45
N HIS A 165 8.17 -9.55 -4.86
CA HIS A 165 8.96 -8.53 -5.54
C HIS A 165 10.35 -9.03 -5.94
N LEU A 166 11.01 -9.82 -5.09
CA LEU A 166 12.30 -10.43 -5.40
C LEU A 166 12.17 -11.43 -6.56
N GLN A 167 11.18 -12.33 -6.51
CA GLN A 167 10.99 -13.35 -7.55
C GLN A 167 10.67 -12.72 -8.92
N ILE A 168 9.79 -11.70 -8.95
CA ILE A 168 9.51 -10.94 -10.17
C ILE A 168 10.77 -10.27 -10.70
N PHE A 169 11.58 -9.68 -9.82
CA PHE A 169 12.84 -9.07 -10.24
C PHE A 169 13.80 -10.09 -10.85
N LEU A 170 14.01 -11.24 -10.20
CA LEU A 170 14.88 -12.29 -10.71
C LEU A 170 14.38 -12.84 -12.06
N HIS A 171 13.06 -12.87 -12.26
CA HIS A 171 12.48 -13.23 -13.55
C HIS A 171 12.69 -12.15 -14.63
N LEU A 172 12.58 -10.87 -14.28
CA LEU A 172 12.63 -9.75 -15.23
C LEU A 172 14.01 -9.10 -15.38
N GLU A 173 15.01 -9.48 -14.58
CA GLU A 173 16.31 -8.80 -14.56
C GLU A 173 17.07 -8.91 -15.89
N TYR A 174 16.71 -9.84 -16.78
CA TYR A 174 17.26 -9.93 -18.13
C TYR A 174 16.98 -8.68 -18.98
N LEU A 175 15.94 -7.90 -18.63
CA LEU A 175 15.61 -6.63 -19.28
C LEU A 175 16.57 -5.50 -18.90
N LEU A 176 17.41 -5.71 -17.87
CA LEU A 176 18.41 -4.75 -17.40
C LEU A 176 19.79 -5.12 -17.95
N SER A 177 20.56 -4.09 -18.32
CA SER A 177 21.97 -4.26 -18.67
C SER A 177 22.79 -4.81 -17.50
N LYS A 178 23.98 -5.35 -17.79
CA LYS A 178 24.89 -5.86 -16.74
C LYS A 178 25.26 -4.77 -15.72
N ALA A 179 25.50 -3.55 -16.17
CA ALA A 179 25.84 -2.42 -15.29
C ALA A 179 24.67 -2.02 -14.39
N GLU A 180 23.45 -2.01 -14.94
CA GLU A 180 22.24 -1.71 -14.18
C GLU A 180 21.97 -2.76 -13.09
N ARG A 181 22.04 -4.05 -13.45
CA ARG A 181 21.88 -5.15 -12.48
C ARG A 181 22.91 -5.07 -11.36
N HIS A 182 24.18 -4.86 -11.70
CA HIS A 182 25.25 -4.75 -10.73
C HIS A 182 25.01 -3.57 -9.77
N ARG A 183 24.75 -2.37 -10.30
CA ARG A 183 24.47 -1.18 -9.49
C ARG A 183 23.28 -1.36 -8.56
N LEU A 184 22.19 -1.96 -9.04
CA LEU A 184 21.01 -2.22 -8.23
C LEU A 184 21.33 -3.18 -7.08
N ARG A 185 21.98 -4.32 -7.38
CA ARG A 185 22.38 -5.30 -6.37
C ARG A 185 23.33 -4.70 -5.33
N GLU A 186 24.35 -3.95 -5.75
CA GLU A 186 25.27 -3.26 -4.83
C GLU A 186 24.56 -2.25 -3.94
N THR A 187 23.64 -1.46 -4.50
CA THR A 187 22.84 -0.47 -3.75
C THR A 187 22.02 -1.15 -2.65
N ILE A 188 21.37 -2.27 -2.98
CA ILE A 188 20.57 -3.05 -2.03
C ILE A 188 21.45 -3.62 -0.92
N VAL A 189 22.54 -4.30 -1.28
CA VAL A 189 23.49 -4.89 -0.31
C VAL A 189 24.03 -3.81 0.63
N SER A 190 24.41 -2.64 0.10
CA SER A 190 24.89 -1.50 0.88
C SER A 190 23.83 -0.98 1.86
N ARG A 191 22.57 -0.83 1.42
CA ARG A 191 21.46 -0.39 2.29
C ARG A 191 21.23 -1.34 3.46
N VAL A 192 21.22 -2.65 3.20
CA VAL A 192 21.03 -3.65 4.27
C VAL A 192 22.23 -3.67 5.21
N LYS A 193 23.46 -3.69 4.66
CA LYS A 193 24.71 -3.64 5.44
C LYS A 193 24.74 -2.45 6.39
N ASN A 194 24.39 -1.27 5.89
CA ASN A 194 24.36 -0.02 6.66
C ASN A 194 23.13 0.12 7.59
N SER A 195 22.29 -0.91 7.67
CA SER A 195 21.11 -0.96 8.54
C SER A 195 21.16 -2.13 9.52
N THR A 196 22.29 -2.86 9.56
CA THR A 196 22.54 -4.00 10.45
C THR A 196 22.34 -3.68 11.91
N ALA A 197 22.73 -2.48 12.37
CA ALA A 197 22.52 -2.06 13.75
C ALA A 197 21.04 -2.08 14.16
N PHE A 198 20.14 -1.58 13.29
CA PHE A 198 18.70 -1.63 13.53
C PHE A 198 18.17 -3.06 13.46
N LEU A 199 18.57 -3.84 12.43
CA LEU A 199 18.12 -5.21 12.27
C LEU A 199 18.55 -6.08 13.46
N ALA A 200 19.77 -5.93 13.95
CA ALA A 200 20.27 -6.60 15.14
C ALA A 200 19.56 -6.13 16.42
N LEU A 201 19.26 -4.83 16.55
CA LEU A 201 18.48 -4.32 17.68
C LEU A 201 17.07 -4.92 17.72
N SER A 202 16.40 -4.97 16.56
CA SER A 202 15.08 -5.60 16.44
C SER A 202 15.10 -7.08 16.81
N THR A 203 16.19 -7.78 16.47
CA THR A 203 16.43 -9.17 16.87
C THR A 203 16.58 -9.32 18.37
N ALA A 204 17.46 -8.54 18.98
CA ALA A 204 17.71 -8.60 20.41
C ALA A 204 16.42 -8.38 21.21
N ILE A 205 15.53 -7.52 20.74
CA ILE A 205 14.23 -7.30 21.39
C ILE A 205 13.28 -8.50 21.17
N SER A 206 13.12 -8.97 19.92
CA SER A 206 12.15 -10.05 19.60
C SER A 206 12.54 -11.45 20.11
N HIS A 207 13.85 -11.75 20.18
CA HIS A 207 14.34 -13.11 20.48
C HIS A 207 15.08 -13.18 21.82
N ASP A 208 15.90 -12.16 22.14
CA ASP A 208 16.71 -12.16 23.38
C ASP A 208 16.04 -11.39 24.53
N GLN A 209 14.85 -10.85 24.31
CA GLN A 209 14.10 -10.04 25.28
C GLN A 209 14.92 -8.86 25.85
N ALA A 210 15.76 -8.26 25.01
CA ALA A 210 16.58 -7.12 25.42
C ALA A 210 15.72 -5.93 25.85
N ASP A 211 15.99 -5.39 27.04
CA ASP A 211 15.32 -4.20 27.55
C ASP A 211 15.94 -2.93 26.94
N VAL A 212 15.22 -2.32 26.00
CA VAL A 212 15.66 -1.14 25.25
C VAL A 212 14.63 -0.03 25.45
N PRO A 213 15.05 1.17 25.92
CA PRO A 213 14.14 2.30 26.05
C PRO A 213 13.48 2.65 24.71
N ALA A 214 12.15 2.85 24.73
CA ALA A 214 11.37 3.07 23.51
C ALA A 214 11.85 4.28 22.68
N GLU A 215 12.24 5.38 23.35
CA GLU A 215 12.80 6.55 22.67
C GLU A 215 14.09 6.21 21.90
N THR A 216 14.96 5.37 22.48
CA THR A 216 16.20 4.92 21.84
C THR A 216 15.88 4.10 20.59
N PHE A 217 14.96 3.13 20.69
CA PHE A 217 14.54 2.33 19.55
C PHE A 217 13.96 3.18 18.42
N LEU A 218 13.00 4.07 18.75
CA LEU A 218 12.34 4.91 17.75
C LEU A 218 13.29 5.91 17.08
N ARG A 219 14.35 6.37 17.77
CA ARG A 219 15.41 7.16 17.15
C ARG A 219 16.20 6.36 16.12
N VAL A 220 16.62 5.13 16.47
CA VAL A 220 17.35 4.25 15.53
C VAL A 220 16.47 3.89 14.33
N LEU A 221 15.17 3.69 14.55
CA LEU A 221 14.18 3.49 13.49
C LEU A 221 14.16 4.69 12.53
N ASP A 222 13.96 5.91 13.04
CA ASP A 222 13.92 7.15 12.24
C ASP A 222 15.18 7.30 11.36
N GLU A 223 16.36 7.14 11.97
CA GLU A 223 17.64 7.19 11.27
C GLU A 223 17.78 6.11 10.19
N THR A 224 17.06 4.98 10.31
CA THR A 224 17.15 3.84 9.39
C THR A 224 16.13 3.90 8.25
N ILE A 225 14.98 4.56 8.43
CA ILE A 225 13.92 4.66 7.40
C ILE A 225 14.45 5.19 6.06
N GLY A 226 15.39 6.15 6.07
CA GLY A 226 16.01 6.65 4.83
C GLY A 226 16.77 5.58 4.03
N ARG A 227 17.32 4.58 4.72
CA ARG A 227 18.05 3.45 4.13
C ARG A 227 17.14 2.26 3.84
N LEU A 228 16.17 1.98 4.71
CA LEU A 228 15.17 0.92 4.58
C LEU A 228 13.74 1.50 4.57
N PRO A 229 13.25 1.98 3.40
CA PRO A 229 11.99 2.70 3.33
C PRO A 229 10.74 1.91 3.75
N ILE A 230 10.80 0.56 3.68
CA ILE A 230 9.73 -0.33 4.16
C ILE A 230 9.45 -0.15 5.66
N LEU A 231 10.43 0.30 6.45
CA LEU A 231 10.24 0.58 7.88
C LEU A 231 9.24 1.72 8.11
N GLY A 232 9.13 2.69 7.19
CA GLY A 232 8.12 3.74 7.27
C GLY A 232 6.70 3.20 7.07
N TYR A 233 6.54 2.16 6.23
CA TYR A 233 5.25 1.47 6.05
C TYR A 233 4.89 0.64 7.28
N LEU A 234 5.86 -0.10 7.84
CA LEU A 234 5.66 -0.83 9.10
C LEU A 234 5.30 0.14 10.23
N TYR A 235 6.02 1.25 10.37
CA TYR A 235 5.72 2.25 11.39
C TYR A 235 4.32 2.85 11.22
N PHE A 236 3.94 3.19 9.99
CA PHE A 236 2.61 3.70 9.71
C PHE A 236 1.51 2.70 10.05
N GLU A 237 1.61 1.44 9.60
CA GLU A 237 0.58 0.43 9.85
C GLU A 237 0.48 0.08 11.34
N THR A 238 1.60 -0.05 12.05
CA THR A 238 1.63 -0.30 13.50
C THR A 238 1.01 0.86 14.29
N LEU A 239 1.30 2.11 13.90
CA LEU A 239 0.68 3.26 14.55
C LEU A 239 -0.82 3.36 14.21
N ALA A 240 -1.21 3.11 12.96
CA ALA A 240 -2.62 3.10 12.56
C ALA A 240 -3.40 2.00 13.29
N GLU A 241 -2.83 0.81 13.43
CA GLU A 241 -3.35 -0.30 14.24
C GLU A 241 -3.56 0.14 15.69
N TYR A 242 -2.54 0.75 16.32
CA TYR A 242 -2.65 1.25 17.69
C TYR A 242 -3.78 2.28 17.85
N LEU A 243 -3.83 3.29 16.98
CA LEU A 243 -4.84 4.35 17.00
C LEU A 243 -6.26 3.76 16.93
N MET A 244 -6.50 2.84 15.98
CA MET A 244 -7.82 2.26 15.78
C MET A 244 -8.23 1.29 16.88
N LEU A 245 -7.28 0.56 17.47
CA LEU A 245 -7.57 -0.45 18.50
C LEU A 245 -7.74 0.14 19.90
N HIS A 246 -7.03 1.24 20.23
CA HIS A 246 -6.97 1.79 21.58
C HIS A 246 -7.76 3.09 21.78
N SER A 247 -8.21 3.75 20.72
CA SER A 247 -9.06 4.94 20.83
C SER A 247 -10.39 4.63 21.52
N THR A 248 -10.79 5.50 22.45
CA THR A 248 -12.07 5.39 23.18
C THR A 248 -12.91 6.68 23.11
N THR A 249 -12.63 7.53 22.13
CA THR A 249 -13.43 8.75 21.90
C THR A 249 -14.88 8.41 21.55
N GLU A 250 -15.80 9.35 21.79
CA GLU A 250 -17.22 9.20 21.44
C GLU A 250 -17.41 8.86 19.95
N ARG A 251 -16.58 9.44 19.07
CA ARG A 251 -16.60 9.11 17.64
C ARG A 251 -16.22 7.65 17.39
N THR A 252 -15.12 7.19 17.99
CA THR A 252 -14.68 5.81 17.84
C THR A 252 -15.71 4.84 18.37
N GLN A 253 -16.36 5.14 19.50
CA GLN A 253 -17.43 4.30 20.04
C GLN A 253 -18.63 4.24 19.09
N ARG A 254 -19.08 5.37 18.52
CA ARG A 254 -20.15 5.38 17.51
C ARG A 254 -19.81 4.56 16.25
N LEU A 255 -18.56 4.63 15.79
CA LEU A 255 -18.10 3.84 14.64
C LEU A 255 -18.00 2.36 14.98
N LYS A 256 -17.52 2.03 16.18
CA LYS A 256 -17.51 0.66 16.70
C LYS A 256 -18.93 0.07 16.76
N ASP A 257 -19.92 0.84 17.23
CA ASP A 257 -21.32 0.42 17.26
C ASP A 257 -21.88 0.17 15.84
N ALA A 258 -21.34 0.86 14.83
CA ALA A 258 -21.61 0.61 13.42
C ALA A 258 -20.76 -0.52 12.81
N GLY A 259 -19.92 -1.20 13.61
CA GLY A 259 -19.04 -2.28 13.19
C GLY A 259 -17.80 -1.80 12.42
N GLU A 260 -17.34 -0.57 12.64
CA GLU A 260 -16.27 0.05 11.85
C GLU A 260 -15.09 0.52 12.68
N MET A 261 -13.87 0.28 12.19
CA MET A 261 -12.66 0.93 12.72
C MET A 261 -12.68 2.43 12.38
N ASN A 262 -12.18 3.27 13.29
CA ASN A 262 -12.09 4.71 13.06
C ASN A 262 -10.90 5.08 12.14
N ASN A 263 -11.16 5.14 10.84
CA ASN A 263 -10.14 5.43 9.82
C ASN A 263 -9.65 6.89 9.85
N TRP A 264 -10.42 7.79 10.48
CA TRP A 264 -10.06 9.20 10.50
C TRP A 264 -8.81 9.43 11.33
N LEU A 265 -8.60 8.65 12.40
CA LEU A 265 -7.46 8.82 13.31
C LEU A 265 -6.12 8.76 12.58
N TYR A 266 -5.87 7.70 11.80
CA TYR A 266 -4.58 7.57 11.13
C TYR A 266 -4.44 8.55 9.95
N LYS A 267 -5.55 8.97 9.34
CA LYS A 267 -5.55 9.97 8.25
C LYS A 267 -5.27 11.37 8.78
N GLU A 268 -5.89 11.75 9.89
CA GLU A 268 -5.66 13.02 10.59
C GLU A 268 -4.24 13.06 11.14
N MET A 269 -3.76 11.97 11.75
CA MET A 269 -2.37 11.80 12.18
C MET A 269 -1.41 12.03 11.03
N LEU A 270 -1.65 11.41 9.86
CA LEU A 270 -0.79 11.55 8.70
C LEU A 270 -0.72 13.01 8.22
N PHE A 271 -1.85 13.70 8.12
CA PHE A 271 -1.89 15.07 7.64
C PHE A 271 -1.40 16.09 8.67
N ALA A 272 -1.57 15.81 9.97
CA ALA A 272 -1.00 16.62 11.04
C ALA A 272 0.53 16.51 11.07
N ALA A 273 1.07 15.28 10.99
CA ALA A 273 2.51 15.05 11.04
C ALA A 273 3.22 15.43 9.73
N PHE A 274 2.56 15.24 8.59
CA PHE A 274 3.15 15.45 7.28
C PHE A 274 2.16 16.13 6.31
N PRO A 275 1.90 17.45 6.46
CA PRO A 275 0.99 18.19 5.58
C PRO A 275 1.37 18.07 4.09
N GLY A 276 2.66 17.92 3.80
CA GLY A 276 3.17 17.71 2.44
C GLY A 276 2.76 16.39 1.78
N MET A 277 2.32 15.38 2.55
CA MET A 277 1.81 14.10 2.06
C MET A 277 0.36 14.17 1.57
N ALA A 278 -0.36 15.28 1.82
CA ALA A 278 -1.67 15.51 1.22
C ALA A 278 -1.55 15.40 -0.31
N GLY A 279 -2.17 14.36 -0.88
CA GLY A 279 -2.11 14.07 -2.30
C GLY A 279 -0.82 13.43 -2.84
N ARG A 280 0.17 13.14 -1.98
CA ARG A 280 1.40 12.42 -2.32
C ARG A 280 1.74 11.49 -1.16
N PHE A 281 1.03 10.38 -1.09
CA PHE A 281 1.15 9.41 -0.01
C PHE A 281 2.43 8.58 -0.21
N ASP A 282 3.54 9.09 0.32
CA ASP A 282 4.85 8.45 0.27
C ASP A 282 5.26 8.03 1.68
N LEU A 283 4.81 6.85 2.10
CA LEU A 283 5.10 6.30 3.43
C LEU A 283 6.60 6.11 3.70
N THR A 284 7.46 6.19 2.69
CA THR A 284 8.92 6.24 2.91
C THR A 284 9.40 7.48 3.64
N LYS A 285 8.56 8.52 3.70
CA LYS A 285 8.82 9.76 4.45
C LYS A 285 8.08 9.78 5.78
N PHE A 286 7.34 8.72 6.12
CA PHE A 286 6.62 8.63 7.37
C PHE A 286 7.58 8.28 8.50
N ARG A 287 7.91 9.28 9.32
CA ARG A 287 8.92 9.19 10.38
C ARG A 287 8.62 10.15 11.54
N PRO A 288 7.46 10.05 12.20
CA PRO A 288 7.18 10.91 13.35
C PRO A 288 8.26 10.71 14.41
N SER A 289 8.89 11.80 14.83
CA SER A 289 10.01 11.75 15.77
C SER A 289 9.53 11.27 17.14
N PRO A 290 10.38 10.60 17.93
CA PRO A 290 10.01 10.13 19.27
C PRO A 290 9.45 11.27 20.14
N LYS A 291 10.11 12.44 20.10
CA LYS A 291 9.72 13.65 20.85
C LYS A 291 8.39 14.24 20.37
N GLY A 292 8.06 14.08 19.09
CA GLY A 292 6.82 14.58 18.50
C GLY A 292 5.63 13.64 18.64
N LEU A 293 5.87 12.34 18.84
CA LEU A 293 4.82 11.32 18.83
C LEU A 293 3.78 11.54 19.94
N ALA A 294 4.20 11.83 21.18
CA ALA A 294 3.26 12.07 22.27
C ALA A 294 2.36 13.30 22.02
N CYS A 295 2.91 14.36 21.43
CA CYS A 295 2.15 15.54 21.04
C CYS A 295 1.16 15.21 19.92
N LEU A 296 1.61 14.46 18.91
CA LEU A 296 0.80 14.03 17.78
C LEU A 296 -0.37 13.14 18.21
N LEU A 297 -0.14 12.19 19.13
CA LEU A 297 -1.19 11.33 19.67
C LEU A 297 -2.27 12.18 20.34
N ARG A 298 -1.89 13.07 21.27
CA ARG A 298 -2.84 13.96 21.97
C ARG A 298 -3.58 14.92 21.04
N GLN A 299 -2.97 15.33 19.94
CA GLN A 299 -3.61 16.19 18.94
C GLN A 299 -4.73 15.47 18.20
N VAL A 300 -4.56 14.16 17.95
CA VAL A 300 -5.51 13.34 17.17
C VAL A 300 -6.57 12.73 18.09
N ASP A 301 -6.16 12.27 19.27
CA ASP A 301 -7.00 11.59 20.24
C ASP A 301 -6.40 11.70 21.65
N ASP A 302 -7.08 12.42 22.53
CA ASP A 302 -6.67 12.66 23.90
C ASP A 302 -6.92 11.48 24.86
N THR A 303 -7.65 10.45 24.41
CA THR A 303 -7.90 9.22 25.18
C THR A 303 -6.74 8.23 25.11
N LEU A 304 -5.77 8.44 24.22
CA LEU A 304 -4.64 7.56 24.03
C LEU A 304 -3.53 7.82 25.06
N ASP A 305 -3.00 6.74 25.63
CA ASP A 305 -1.80 6.77 26.47
C ASP A 305 -0.53 6.77 25.59
N PRO A 306 0.28 7.85 25.59
CA PRO A 306 1.52 7.91 24.80
C PRO A 306 2.61 6.94 25.25
N ASP A 307 2.70 6.64 26.54
CA ASP A 307 3.74 5.76 27.08
C ASP A 307 3.42 4.30 26.73
N HIS A 308 2.15 3.92 26.83
CA HIS A 308 1.68 2.63 26.32
C HIS A 308 1.87 2.51 24.81
N ALA A 309 1.56 3.57 24.04
CA ALA A 309 1.77 3.60 22.60
C ALA A 309 3.22 3.34 22.22
N MET A 310 4.17 4.00 22.90
CA MET A 310 5.60 3.83 22.62
C MET A 310 6.08 2.41 22.88
N ARG A 311 5.66 1.76 23.97
CA ARG A 311 6.00 0.35 24.25
C ARG A 311 5.38 -0.58 23.21
N TYR A 312 4.10 -0.39 22.91
CA TYR A 312 3.38 -1.16 21.89
C TYR A 312 4.08 -1.09 20.53
N LEU A 313 4.46 0.12 20.09
CA LEU A 313 5.13 0.33 18.82
C LEU A 313 6.46 -0.42 18.73
N VAL A 314 7.28 -0.41 19.79
CA VAL A 314 8.56 -1.14 19.81
C VAL A 314 8.31 -2.63 19.64
N GLU A 315 7.49 -3.22 20.52
CA GLU A 315 7.21 -4.66 20.52
C GLU A 315 6.61 -5.12 19.18
N ARG A 316 5.61 -4.38 18.70
CA ARG A 316 4.88 -4.73 17.48
C ARG A 316 5.74 -4.54 16.23
N LEU A 317 6.56 -3.48 16.16
CA LEU A 317 7.47 -3.28 15.03
C LEU A 317 8.57 -4.34 15.00
N CYS A 318 9.13 -4.71 16.14
CA CYS A 318 10.14 -5.77 16.20
C CYS A 318 9.57 -7.10 15.71
N PHE A 319 8.36 -7.46 16.15
CA PHE A 319 7.66 -8.63 15.63
C PHE A 319 7.44 -8.55 14.10
N LEU A 320 6.88 -7.45 13.59
CA LEU A 320 6.58 -7.31 12.16
C LEU A 320 7.85 -7.24 11.29
N VAL A 321 8.94 -6.64 11.77
CA VAL A 321 10.23 -6.66 11.09
C VAL A 321 10.68 -8.09 10.87
N HIS A 322 10.62 -8.94 11.89
CA HIS A 322 10.97 -10.35 11.77
C HIS A 322 10.00 -11.10 10.86
N ALA A 323 8.70 -10.93 11.08
CA ALA A 323 7.66 -11.66 10.37
C ALA A 323 7.47 -11.23 8.90
N ARG A 324 8.07 -10.12 8.45
CA ARG A 324 7.87 -9.55 7.10
C ARG A 324 9.14 -9.25 6.33
N LEU A 325 10.29 -9.09 6.99
CA LEU A 325 11.55 -8.66 6.34
C LEU A 325 12.63 -9.75 6.35
N PHE A 326 12.54 -10.73 7.24
CA PHE A 326 13.46 -11.87 7.29
C PHE A 326 12.90 -13.07 6.53
N SER A 327 13.81 -13.87 5.98
CA SER A 327 13.46 -15.18 5.42
C SER A 327 13.10 -16.13 6.57
N PRO A 328 12.11 -17.03 6.39
CA PRO A 328 11.81 -18.06 7.37
C PRO A 328 13.08 -18.83 7.75
N TYR A 329 13.24 -19.18 9.03
CA TYR A 329 14.38 -19.94 9.59
C TYR A 329 15.75 -19.25 9.56
N ALA A 330 15.85 -18.01 9.06
CA ALA A 330 17.12 -17.29 9.11
C ALA A 330 17.46 -16.95 10.57
N SER A 331 18.56 -17.50 11.09
CA SER A 331 19.10 -17.09 12.39
C SER A 331 19.59 -15.64 12.30
N PRO A 332 19.02 -14.73 13.10
CA PRO A 332 19.32 -13.31 12.99
C PRO A 332 20.64 -12.87 13.66
N ASP A 333 21.39 -13.76 14.32
CA ASP A 333 22.54 -13.41 15.18
C ASP A 333 23.91 -13.42 14.48
N ASP A 334 23.94 -13.85 13.22
CA ASP A 334 25.20 -14.11 12.50
C ASP A 334 25.60 -12.99 11.51
N TRP A 335 25.18 -11.74 11.73
CA TRP A 335 25.52 -10.61 10.85
C TRP A 335 27.04 -10.46 10.64
N HIS A 336 27.83 -10.72 11.68
CA HIS A 336 29.30 -10.67 11.64
C HIS A 336 29.94 -11.76 10.76
N ARG A 337 29.21 -12.86 10.51
CA ARG A 337 29.62 -13.99 9.63
C ARG A 337 29.00 -13.91 8.24
N THR A 338 28.17 -12.90 8.00
CA THR A 338 27.44 -12.76 6.73
C THR A 338 28.37 -12.25 5.64
N ARG A 339 28.42 -12.97 4.52
CA ARG A 339 29.04 -12.47 3.29
C ARG A 339 28.13 -11.42 2.68
N TRP A 340 28.67 -10.22 2.46
CA TRP A 340 27.94 -9.07 1.91
C TRP A 340 27.84 -9.16 0.38
N GLU A 341 27.21 -10.23 -0.09
CA GLU A 341 26.93 -10.50 -1.50
C GLU A 341 25.43 -10.72 -1.67
N PHE A 342 24.87 -10.30 -2.80
CA PHE A 342 23.43 -10.33 -3.03
C PHE A 342 22.84 -11.73 -2.86
N ASP A 343 23.49 -12.75 -3.45
CA ASP A 343 23.00 -14.13 -3.45
C ASP A 343 23.14 -14.83 -2.09
N GLU A 344 24.02 -14.35 -1.22
CA GLU A 344 24.13 -14.81 0.17
C GLU A 344 23.13 -14.09 1.07
N LEU A 345 22.95 -12.78 0.88
CA LEU A 345 22.03 -11.96 1.65
C LEU A 345 20.57 -12.37 1.44
N ARG A 346 20.17 -12.75 0.23
CA ARG A 346 18.81 -13.23 -0.07
C ARG A 346 18.41 -14.46 0.73
N LYS A 347 19.35 -15.30 1.17
CA LYS A 347 19.02 -16.48 1.99
C LYS A 347 18.53 -16.10 3.39
N ARG A 348 18.77 -14.85 3.82
CA ARG A 348 18.46 -14.37 5.18
C ARG A 348 17.35 -13.34 5.21
N VAL A 349 17.28 -12.48 4.20
CA VAL A 349 16.37 -11.32 4.17
C VAL A 349 15.79 -11.10 2.76
N ALA A 350 15.41 -12.18 2.08
CA ALA A 350 14.80 -12.09 0.76
C ALA A 350 13.58 -11.13 0.70
N PRO A 351 12.66 -11.14 1.67
CA PRO A 351 11.56 -10.19 1.67
C PRO A 351 12.02 -8.72 1.74
N LEU A 352 12.99 -8.40 2.61
CA LEU A 352 13.58 -7.06 2.68
C LEU A 352 14.21 -6.64 1.35
N ILE A 353 14.98 -7.55 0.72
CA ILE A 353 15.62 -7.30 -0.56
C ILE A 353 14.57 -6.98 -1.62
N GLY A 354 13.48 -7.75 -1.72
CA GLY A 354 12.44 -7.48 -2.71
C GLY A 354 11.71 -6.17 -2.49
N HIS A 355 11.43 -5.79 -1.24
CA HIS A 355 10.90 -4.45 -0.91
C HIS A 355 11.85 -3.33 -1.33
N LEU A 356 13.16 -3.51 -1.11
CA LEU A 356 14.19 -2.57 -1.57
C LEU A 356 14.26 -2.49 -3.09
N ILE A 357 14.23 -3.61 -3.80
CA ILE A 357 14.19 -3.64 -5.27
C ILE A 357 12.98 -2.83 -5.77
N HIS A 358 11.78 -3.19 -5.32
CA HIS A 358 10.55 -2.52 -5.77
C HIS A 358 10.60 -1.00 -5.53
N ARG A 359 11.24 -0.55 -4.45
CA ARG A 359 11.45 0.89 -4.20
C ARG A 359 12.51 1.48 -5.13
N GLU A 360 13.67 0.87 -5.25
CA GLU A 360 14.79 1.37 -6.06
C GLU A 360 14.43 1.47 -7.55
N LEU A 361 13.59 0.57 -8.06
CA LEU A 361 13.09 0.64 -9.44
C LEU A 361 12.28 1.92 -9.74
N ARG A 362 11.75 2.61 -8.71
CA ARG A 362 11.06 3.91 -8.87
C ARG A 362 12.00 5.09 -9.04
N THR A 363 13.26 4.93 -8.67
CA THR A 363 14.31 5.97 -8.73
C THR A 363 15.41 5.61 -9.71
N PHE A 364 15.31 4.44 -10.35
CA PHE A 364 16.26 3.94 -11.31
C PHE A 364 16.11 4.65 -12.67
N GLY A 365 17.21 4.76 -13.44
CA GLY A 365 17.28 5.60 -14.64
C GLY A 365 16.30 5.27 -15.78
N ARG A 366 15.55 4.16 -15.69
CA ARG A 366 14.53 3.74 -16.67
C ARG A 366 13.10 3.88 -16.13
N TYR A 367 12.90 4.70 -15.10
CA TYR A 367 11.58 5.07 -14.62
C TYR A 367 10.90 6.06 -15.59
N PRO A 368 9.60 5.92 -15.90
CA PRO A 368 8.66 4.93 -15.35
C PRO A 368 8.63 3.60 -16.12
N ASP A 369 9.29 3.48 -17.28
CA ASP A 369 9.09 2.39 -18.23
C ASP A 369 9.27 0.99 -17.61
N PHE A 370 10.46 0.67 -17.09
CA PHE A 370 10.71 -0.66 -16.51
C PHE A 370 9.84 -0.92 -15.27
N TYR A 371 9.63 0.10 -14.45
CA TYR A 371 8.81 0.01 -13.25
C TYR A 371 7.34 -0.31 -13.58
N PHE A 372 6.80 0.28 -14.65
CA PHE A 372 5.44 -0.02 -15.10
C PHE A 372 5.29 -1.50 -15.51
N TYR A 373 6.24 -2.03 -16.29
CA TYR A 373 6.23 -3.46 -16.65
C TYR A 373 6.33 -4.37 -15.43
N PHE A 374 7.18 -4.02 -14.45
CA PHE A 374 7.29 -4.74 -13.20
C PHE A 374 5.96 -4.77 -12.42
N ASP A 375 5.30 -3.61 -12.25
CA ASP A 375 4.05 -3.50 -11.49
C ASP A 375 2.89 -4.20 -12.25
N GLN A 376 2.87 -4.11 -13.59
CA GLN A 376 1.91 -4.82 -14.43
C GLN A 376 2.08 -6.33 -14.36
N TYR A 377 3.32 -6.83 -14.35
CA TYR A 377 3.60 -8.25 -14.18
C TYR A 377 3.15 -8.75 -12.80
N LYS A 378 3.43 -7.98 -11.74
CA LYS A 378 2.92 -8.27 -10.39
C LYS A 378 1.39 -8.36 -10.35
N ALA A 379 0.71 -7.41 -10.98
CA ALA A 379 -0.76 -7.40 -11.04
C ALA A 379 -1.30 -8.63 -11.78
N LEU A 380 -0.69 -9.02 -12.91
CA LEU A 380 -1.06 -10.24 -13.64
C LEU A 380 -0.94 -11.50 -12.77
N GLN A 381 0.11 -11.58 -11.94
CA GLN A 381 0.29 -12.72 -11.04
C GLN A 381 -0.75 -12.73 -9.90
N ALA A 382 -1.05 -11.57 -9.33
CA ALA A 382 -2.11 -11.43 -8.33
C ALA A 382 -3.47 -11.85 -8.90
N TRP A 383 -3.81 -11.38 -10.10
CA TRP A 383 -5.04 -11.72 -10.81
C TRP A 383 -5.12 -13.22 -11.12
N ASN A 384 -4.01 -13.83 -11.54
CA ASN A 384 -3.97 -15.27 -11.78
C ASN A 384 -4.25 -16.06 -10.49
N TYR A 385 -3.61 -15.68 -9.38
CA TYR A 385 -3.87 -16.28 -8.07
C TYR A 385 -5.32 -16.09 -7.62
N TRP A 386 -5.85 -14.86 -7.73
CA TRP A 386 -7.23 -14.56 -7.37
C TRP A 386 -8.23 -15.36 -8.20
N ASN A 387 -8.01 -15.47 -9.51
CA ASN A 387 -8.88 -16.27 -10.38
C ASN A 387 -8.85 -17.75 -10.03
N HIS A 388 -7.67 -18.30 -9.73
CA HIS A 388 -7.55 -19.70 -9.29
C HIS A 388 -8.24 -19.97 -7.97
N MET A 389 -8.21 -19.01 -7.05
CA MET A 389 -8.85 -19.09 -5.74
C MET A 389 -10.29 -18.58 -5.74
N ASP A 390 -10.84 -18.24 -6.91
CA ASP A 390 -12.17 -17.64 -7.08
C ASP A 390 -12.42 -16.34 -6.26
N ILE A 391 -11.36 -15.57 -5.98
CA ILE A 391 -11.42 -14.31 -5.24
C ILE A 391 -11.87 -13.17 -6.17
N VAL A 392 -13.10 -12.68 -5.95
CA VAL A 392 -13.67 -11.52 -6.66
C VAL A 392 -13.25 -10.19 -6.01
N THR A 393 -13.24 -10.15 -4.68
CA THR A 393 -13.04 -8.91 -3.91
C THR A 393 -11.94 -9.06 -2.87
N PRO A 394 -10.65 -8.95 -3.23
CA PRO A 394 -9.58 -8.88 -2.25
C PRO A 394 -9.75 -7.61 -1.40
N PHE A 395 -9.31 -7.62 -0.15
CA PHE A 395 -9.35 -6.42 0.73
C PHE A 395 -8.02 -6.25 1.46
N ASN A 396 -7.81 -5.15 2.17
CA ASN A 396 -6.55 -4.97 2.92
C ASN A 396 -6.46 -5.95 4.10
N GLY A 397 -5.47 -6.85 4.06
CA GLY A 397 -5.24 -7.89 5.07
C GLY A 397 -4.37 -7.46 6.25
N THR A 398 -3.80 -6.25 6.28
CA THR A 398 -3.04 -5.77 7.45
C THR A 398 -3.97 -5.51 8.64
N ILE A 399 -5.08 -4.82 8.38
CA ILE A 399 -6.18 -4.54 9.30
C ILE A 399 -7.43 -4.27 8.45
N PRO A 400 -8.63 -4.80 8.79
CA PRO A 400 -9.85 -4.64 8.01
C PRO A 400 -10.45 -3.22 8.15
N LYS A 401 -9.71 -2.21 7.65
CA LYS A 401 -10.04 -0.78 7.78
C LYS A 401 -10.97 -0.26 6.67
N GLY A 402 -11.54 -1.14 5.84
CA GLY A 402 -12.55 -0.77 4.83
C GLY A 402 -12.01 -0.59 3.40
N GLU A 403 -10.76 -0.95 3.14
CA GLU A 403 -10.16 -0.95 1.80
C GLU A 403 -10.50 -2.25 1.07
N VAL A 404 -11.27 -2.14 -0.02
CA VAL A 404 -11.72 -3.29 -0.84
C VAL A 404 -11.25 -3.09 -2.27
N GLY A 405 -10.87 -4.19 -2.92
CA GLY A 405 -10.51 -4.26 -4.32
C GLY A 405 -11.58 -5.00 -5.11
N ILE A 406 -11.71 -4.66 -6.39
CA ILE A 406 -12.37 -5.51 -7.38
C ILE A 406 -11.26 -6.16 -8.21
N ASN A 407 -11.28 -7.49 -8.31
CA ASN A 407 -10.42 -8.24 -9.22
C ASN A 407 -10.83 -7.93 -10.69
N PRO A 408 -10.03 -7.16 -11.45
CA PRO A 408 -10.41 -6.73 -12.79
C PRO A 408 -10.29 -7.85 -13.83
N ALA A 409 -9.70 -8.99 -13.47
CA ALA A 409 -9.49 -10.13 -14.35
C ALA A 409 -10.43 -11.30 -14.04
N TYR A 410 -11.37 -11.15 -13.09
CA TYR A 410 -12.28 -12.23 -12.73
C TYR A 410 -13.15 -12.61 -13.94
N PRO A 411 -13.14 -13.89 -14.38
CA PRO A 411 -13.89 -14.31 -15.56
C PRO A 411 -15.39 -14.07 -15.40
N ASN A 412 -16.03 -13.46 -16.40
CA ASN A 412 -17.47 -13.21 -16.43
C ASN A 412 -18.02 -12.42 -15.22
N LEU A 413 -17.22 -11.50 -14.67
CA LEU A 413 -17.69 -10.61 -13.60
C LEU A 413 -18.91 -9.81 -14.09
N ASP A 414 -20.05 -9.99 -13.42
CA ASP A 414 -21.27 -9.23 -13.67
C ASP A 414 -21.33 -8.01 -12.75
N TYR A 415 -21.32 -6.82 -13.34
CA TYR A 415 -21.33 -5.56 -12.60
C TYR A 415 -22.08 -4.45 -13.34
N ARG A 416 -22.51 -3.46 -12.57
CA ARG A 416 -23.10 -2.20 -13.05
C ARG A 416 -22.44 -1.04 -12.33
N ILE A 417 -22.10 0.00 -13.08
CA ILE A 417 -21.47 1.20 -12.52
C ILE A 417 -22.46 2.35 -12.64
N PHE A 418 -22.67 3.06 -11.54
CA PHE A 418 -23.50 4.25 -11.49
C PHE A 418 -22.68 5.42 -11.02
N ARG A 419 -22.84 6.59 -11.65
CA ARG A 419 -22.49 7.83 -10.96
C ARG A 419 -23.47 8.01 -9.81
N ALA A 420 -22.96 8.45 -8.68
CA ALA A 420 -23.75 8.73 -7.50
C ALA A 420 -23.65 10.20 -7.09
N GLU A 421 -24.59 10.61 -6.25
CA GLU A 421 -24.56 11.91 -5.58
C GLU A 421 -24.76 11.74 -4.08
N LEU A 422 -24.05 12.59 -3.33
CA LEU A 422 -24.18 12.66 -1.88
C LEU A 422 -25.36 13.56 -1.55
N THR A 423 -26.33 13.02 -0.83
CA THR A 423 -27.50 13.76 -0.35
C THR A 423 -27.24 14.40 1.01
N GLY A 424 -28.09 15.37 1.41
CA GLY A 424 -27.98 16.10 2.68
C GLY A 424 -27.74 15.28 3.96
N PRO A 425 -28.26 14.05 4.13
CA PRO A 425 -27.96 13.20 5.29
C PRO A 425 -26.67 12.35 5.16
N GLY A 426 -25.83 12.57 4.14
CA GLY A 426 -24.61 11.77 3.94
C GLY A 426 -24.84 10.42 3.25
N VAL A 427 -26.05 10.20 2.71
CA VAL A 427 -26.44 8.99 1.96
C VAL A 427 -26.09 9.17 0.49
N LEU A 428 -25.43 8.18 -0.11
CA LEU A 428 -25.17 8.12 -1.55
C LEU A 428 -26.36 7.52 -2.31
N ARG A 429 -26.77 8.19 -3.39
CA ARG A 429 -27.81 7.68 -4.29
C ARG A 429 -27.28 7.53 -5.72
N PRO A 430 -27.57 6.41 -6.41
CA PRO A 430 -27.27 6.27 -7.82
C PRO A 430 -28.11 7.26 -8.63
N VAL A 431 -27.51 7.92 -9.61
CA VAL A 431 -28.16 8.94 -10.45
C VAL A 431 -28.22 8.50 -11.90
N GLU A 432 -27.08 8.13 -12.49
CA GLU A 432 -26.99 7.70 -13.89
C GLU A 432 -26.17 6.41 -14.01
N PRO A 433 -26.65 5.40 -14.76
CA PRO A 433 -25.82 4.26 -15.15
C PRO A 433 -24.74 4.72 -16.13
N LEU A 434 -23.53 4.20 -15.95
CA LEU A 434 -22.38 4.47 -16.81
C LEU A 434 -22.04 3.22 -17.61
N ASP A 435 -21.89 3.39 -18.93
CA ASP A 435 -21.42 2.32 -19.83
C ASP A 435 -19.89 2.23 -19.75
N LEU A 436 -19.40 1.61 -18.68
CA LEU A 436 -17.98 1.47 -18.38
C LEU A 436 -17.62 0.00 -18.22
N THR A 437 -16.44 -0.35 -18.70
CA THR A 437 -15.86 -1.68 -18.51
C THR A 437 -14.70 -1.65 -17.51
N ILE A 438 -14.57 -2.66 -16.66
CA ILE A 438 -13.39 -2.89 -15.82
C ILE A 438 -12.43 -3.77 -16.62
N ALA A 439 -11.20 -3.30 -16.83
CA ALA A 439 -10.21 -4.01 -17.64
C ALA A 439 -8.97 -4.43 -16.81
N PRO A 440 -8.41 -5.63 -17.03
CA PRO A 440 -7.21 -6.11 -16.35
C PRO A 440 -5.95 -5.49 -16.95
N ARG A 441 -5.81 -4.18 -16.77
CA ARG A 441 -4.64 -3.39 -17.19
C ARG A 441 -4.42 -2.27 -16.19
N LEU A 442 -3.21 -2.16 -15.65
CA LEU A 442 -2.90 -1.03 -14.79
C LEU A 442 -3.01 0.28 -15.57
N VAL A 443 -3.65 1.26 -14.95
CA VAL A 443 -3.59 2.64 -15.45
C VAL A 443 -2.13 3.08 -15.51
N ASP A 444 -1.76 3.80 -16.57
CA ASP A 444 -0.43 4.37 -16.67
C ASP A 444 -0.18 5.30 -15.47
N ILE A 445 0.99 5.16 -14.83
CA ILE A 445 1.35 5.87 -13.61
C ILE A 445 1.19 7.39 -13.78
N LYS A 446 1.37 7.91 -15.01
CA LYS A 446 1.17 9.33 -15.36
C LYS A 446 -0.26 9.84 -15.19
N TYR A 447 -1.25 8.96 -15.03
CA TYR A 447 -2.67 9.29 -14.81
C TYR A 447 -3.17 8.89 -13.42
N THR A 448 -2.32 8.33 -12.55
CA THR A 448 -2.72 7.97 -11.19
C THR A 448 -2.76 9.18 -10.26
N LEU A 449 -3.86 9.28 -9.48
CA LEU A 449 -4.06 10.25 -8.40
C LEU A 449 -2.81 10.45 -7.54
N MET A 450 -2.24 9.37 -7.00
CA MET A 450 -1.23 9.47 -5.94
C MET A 450 0.22 9.58 -6.42
N ARG A 451 0.48 9.47 -7.74
CA ARG A 451 1.85 9.33 -8.28
C ARG A 451 2.15 10.20 -9.49
N ASN A 452 1.26 11.13 -9.86
CA ASN A 452 1.49 12.01 -10.99
C ASN A 452 2.58 13.07 -10.69
N ASN A 453 3.82 12.81 -11.12
CA ASN A 453 4.94 13.75 -11.01
C ASN A 453 5.02 14.74 -12.18
N ARG A 454 4.20 14.61 -13.24
CA ARG A 454 4.26 15.51 -14.42
C ARG A 454 3.88 16.96 -14.13
N TRP A 455 3.37 17.24 -12.94
CA TRP A 455 2.86 18.55 -12.55
C TRP A 455 3.70 19.17 -11.42
N ASN A 456 5.02 18.96 -11.46
CA ASN A 456 5.96 19.72 -10.64
C ASN A 456 6.53 20.86 -11.50
N PRO A 457 6.34 22.15 -11.14
CA PRO A 457 7.00 23.26 -11.81
C PRO A 457 8.54 23.12 -11.83
N GLU A 458 9.10 22.44 -10.83
CA GLU A 458 10.54 22.19 -10.74
C GLU A 458 11.05 21.07 -11.67
N SER A 459 10.22 20.09 -12.06
CA SER A 459 10.64 19.06 -13.04
C SER A 459 10.62 19.57 -14.48
N ALA A 460 9.87 20.64 -14.76
CA ALA A 460 9.90 21.31 -16.06
C ALA A 460 11.21 22.09 -16.28
N MET A 461 11.91 22.52 -15.21
CA MET A 461 13.19 23.22 -15.34
C MET A 461 14.40 22.29 -15.52
N ASN A 462 14.31 21.02 -15.14
CA ASN A 462 15.42 20.05 -15.25
C ASN A 462 15.40 19.18 -16.52
N HIS A 463 14.43 19.39 -17.43
CA HIS A 463 14.36 18.68 -18.72
C HIS A 463 14.56 19.58 -19.95
N GLY A 464 15.07 20.81 -19.76
CA GLY A 464 15.37 21.77 -20.83
C GLY A 464 16.86 21.97 -21.09
N ALA A 465 17.62 20.92 -21.42
CA ALA A 465 18.97 21.08 -21.99
C ALA A 465 19.34 19.86 -22.85
N GLY A 466 18.72 19.76 -24.01
CA GLY A 466 19.05 18.74 -25.00
C GLY A 466 18.27 18.97 -26.28
N ILE A 467 18.64 20.00 -27.04
CA ILE A 467 18.17 20.16 -28.41
C ILE A 467 19.18 19.47 -29.33
N PRO A 468 18.83 18.39 -30.04
CA PRO A 468 19.57 17.94 -31.21
C PRO A 468 18.93 18.57 -32.45
N GLY A 469 19.65 19.47 -33.12
CA GLY A 469 19.13 20.17 -34.29
C GLY A 469 20.23 20.61 -35.25
N GLN A 470 20.46 19.78 -36.26
CA GLN A 470 20.66 20.15 -37.67
C GLN A 470 21.43 21.45 -37.96
N ARG A 471 22.65 21.31 -38.52
CA ARG A 471 23.30 22.40 -39.28
C ARG A 471 22.57 22.58 -40.61
N PRO A 472 22.11 23.79 -40.99
CA PRO A 472 21.87 24.12 -42.38
C PRO A 472 23.19 24.49 -43.05
N ALA A 473 23.28 24.13 -44.33
CA ALA A 473 24.36 24.47 -45.22
C ALA A 473 24.34 25.98 -45.58
N GLY A 474 25.53 26.57 -45.65
CA GLY A 474 25.92 27.54 -46.67
C GLY A 474 25.37 28.97 -46.54
N GLU A 475 26.22 29.89 -46.11
CA GLU A 475 26.34 31.21 -46.73
C GLU A 475 27.77 31.74 -46.53
N ARG A 476 28.39 32.17 -47.64
CA ARG A 476 29.76 32.71 -47.70
C ARG A 476 29.78 34.14 -47.14
N PRO A 477 30.84 34.58 -46.46
CA PRO A 477 30.99 35.99 -46.11
C PRO A 477 31.49 36.80 -47.31
N ALA A 478 30.82 37.91 -47.59
CA ALA A 478 31.33 38.98 -48.43
C ALA A 478 32.30 39.87 -47.62
N SER A 479 33.32 40.32 -48.34
CA SER A 479 34.46 41.15 -47.95
C SER A 479 34.13 42.56 -47.47
N ALA A 480 34.83 42.99 -46.43
CA ALA A 480 35.41 44.33 -46.21
C ALA A 480 36.47 44.14 -45.10
N GLY A 481 37.78 44.35 -45.25
CA GLY A 481 38.49 45.38 -46.00
C GLY A 481 38.67 46.59 -45.08
N LEU A 482 39.83 46.69 -44.40
CA LEU A 482 40.49 47.96 -44.04
C LEU A 482 41.92 47.69 -43.53
N ASP A 483 42.84 48.42 -44.15
CA ASP A 483 44.29 48.45 -44.00
C ASP A 483 44.76 48.96 -42.62
N SER A 484 45.81 48.36 -42.07
CA SER A 484 47.10 48.99 -41.72
C SER A 484 48.05 47.99 -41.03
#